data_AF-A0A955FPP4-F1
#
_entry.id   AF-A0A955FPP4-F1
#
_cell.length_a   1.000
_cell.length_b   1.000
_cell.length_c   1.000
_cell.angle_alpha   90.00
_cell.angle_beta   90.00
_cell.angle_gamma   90.00
#
_symmetry.space_group_name_H-M   'P 1'
#
loop_
_entity.id
_entity.type
_entity.pdbx_description
1 polymer ?
#
loop_
_entity_poly.entity_id
_entity_poly.type
_entity_poly.pdbx_seq_one_letter_code
_entity_poly.pdbx_strand_id
1 'polypeptide(L)' 'MHNEYHINEEDIAKIIKYLEFEDPDNANREYAIQLIESMQISSNEIARSDEALAEAIRKYTQKKG' A
#
# COMPACT_ATOMS: atom_id res chain seq x y z
N MET A 1 19.53 13.44 -2.43
CA MET A 1 18.28 13.98 -2.99
C MET A 1 17.17 13.13 -2.40
N HIS A 2 16.48 13.62 -1.37
CA HIS A 2 15.32 12.92 -0.83
C HIS A 2 14.21 13.07 -1.87
N ASN A 3 13.92 12.01 -2.63
CA ASN A 3 12.64 11.94 -3.34
C ASN A 3 11.57 11.83 -2.27
N GLU A 4 11.01 12.96 -1.86
CA GLU A 4 9.79 12.98 -1.03
C GLU A 4 8.71 12.27 -1.84
N TYR A 5 8.37 11.05 -1.40
CA TYR A 5 7.26 10.28 -1.92
C TYR A 5 5.99 11.09 -1.72
N HIS A 6 5.29 11.42 -2.79
CA HIS A 6 3.94 11.95 -2.70
C HIS A 6 2.94 10.82 -2.93
N ILE A 7 2.13 10.55 -1.90
CA ILE A 7 1.02 9.61 -1.99
C ILE A 7 -0.02 10.16 -2.95
N ASN A 8 -0.21 9.44 -4.05
CA ASN A 8 -1.18 9.79 -5.08
C ASN A 8 -2.47 9.01 -4.91
N GLU A 9 -3.57 9.53 -5.44
CA GLU A 9 -4.89 8.92 -5.28
C GLU A 9 -5.00 7.53 -5.93
N GLU A 10 -4.21 7.24 -6.96
CA GLU A 10 -4.17 5.91 -7.59
C GLU A 10 -3.61 4.83 -6.64
N ASP A 11 -2.59 5.16 -5.85
CA ASP A 11 -2.00 4.23 -4.88
C ASP A 11 -3.01 3.93 -3.76
N ILE A 12 -3.67 4.99 -3.27
CA ILE A 12 -4.72 4.88 -2.26
C ILE A 12 -5.85 3.99 -2.80
N ALA A 13 -6.32 4.21 -4.04
CA ALA A 13 -7.40 3.43 -4.63
C ALA A 13 -7.05 1.94 -4.78
N LYS A 14 -5.80 1.62 -5.15
CA LYS A 14 -5.33 0.22 -5.24
C LYS A 14 -5.27 -0.45 -3.87
N ILE A 15 -4.76 0.24 -2.86
CA ILE A 15 -4.71 -0.27 -1.49
C ILE A 15 -6.12 -0.45 -0.94
N ILE A 16 -7.03 0.51 -1.13
CA ILE A 16 -8.45 0.38 -0.73
C ILE A 16 -9.05 -0.86 -1.38
N LYS A 17 -8.88 -1.04 -2.70
CA LYS A 17 -9.42 -2.21 -3.41
C LYS A 17 -8.86 -3.54 -2.91
N TYR A 18 -7.58 -3.55 -2.53
CA TYR A 18 -6.97 -4.73 -1.90
C TYR A 18 -7.62 -5.00 -0.52
N LEU A 19 -7.77 -3.96 0.30
CA LEU A 19 -8.38 -4.05 1.62
C LEU A 19 -9.85 -4.46 1.53
N GLU A 20 -10.60 -4.03 0.51
CA GLU A 20 -11.98 -4.49 0.30
C GLU A 20 -12.09 -6.02 0.20
N PHE A 21 -11.04 -6.68 -0.30
CA PHE A 21 -11.00 -8.14 -0.44
C PHE A 21 -10.42 -8.83 0.80
N GLU A 22 -9.38 -8.26 1.42
CA GLU A 22 -8.59 -8.94 2.45
C GLU A 22 -8.93 -8.50 3.87
N ASP A 23 -9.35 -7.23 4.05
CA ASP A 23 -9.62 -6.61 5.34
C ASP A 23 -10.65 -5.46 5.20
N PRO A 24 -11.92 -5.79 4.87
CA PRO A 24 -12.93 -4.82 4.46
C PRO A 24 -13.27 -3.79 5.55
N ASP A 25 -13.11 -4.15 6.83
CA ASP A 25 -13.30 -3.24 7.97
C ASP A 25 -12.32 -2.06 7.94
N ASN A 26 -11.14 -2.24 7.34
CA ASN A 26 -10.11 -1.20 7.21
C ASN A 26 -9.95 -0.69 5.77
N ALA A 27 -10.87 -1.00 4.85
CA ALA A 27 -10.86 -0.56 3.45
C ALA A 27 -11.23 0.92 3.27
N ASN A 28 -10.49 1.80 3.94
CA ASN A 28 -10.70 3.24 3.92
C ASN A 28 -9.40 3.99 3.58
N ARG A 29 -9.57 5.25 3.20
CA ARG A 29 -8.47 6.12 2.75
C ARG A 29 -7.40 6.32 3.84
N GLU A 30 -7.81 6.50 5.09
CA GLU A 30 -6.86 6.79 6.19
C GLU A 30 -5.94 5.60 6.45
N TYR A 31 -6.51 4.40 6.53
CA TYR A 31 -5.74 3.17 6.70
C TYR A 31 -4.88 2.87 5.47
N ALA A 32 -5.38 3.13 4.27
CA ALA A 32 -4.60 2.96 3.04
C ALA A 32 -3.36 3.86 3.01
N ILE A 33 -3.50 5.13 3.41
CA ILE A 33 -2.37 6.07 3.53
C ILE A 33 -1.37 5.57 4.58
N GLN A 34 -1.86 5.20 5.77
CA GLN A 34 -1.00 4.68 6.84
C GLN A 34 -0.25 3.41 6.44
N LEU A 35 -0.88 2.55 5.64
CA LEU A 35 -0.25 1.33 5.13
C LEU A 35 0.87 1.67 4.15
N ILE A 36 0.62 2.58 3.21
CA ILE A 36 1.63 3.08 2.24
C ILE A 36 2.82 3.72 2.98
N GLU A 37 2.55 4.57 3.98
CA GLU A 37 3.58 5.20 4.81
C GLU A 37 4.36 4.17 5.64
N SER A 38 3.66 3.24 6.29
CA SER A 38 4.26 2.21 7.15
C SER A 38 5.14 1.23 6.38
N MET A 39 4.82 1.00 5.12
CA MET A 39 5.57 0.10 4.26
C MET A 39 6.84 0.77 3.68
N GLN A 40 7.06 2.07 3.92
CA GLN A 40 8.14 2.86 3.29
C GLN A 40 8.31 2.52 1.81
N ILE A 41 7.22 2.24 1.09
CA ILE A 41 7.35 1.88 -0.31
C ILE A 41 7.84 3.17 -0.96
N SER A 42 9.04 3.17 -1.49
CA SER A 42 9.51 4.28 -2.32
C SER A 42 8.60 4.28 -3.55
N SER A 43 8.04 5.43 -4.01
CA SER A 43 6.99 5.46 -5.10
C SER A 43 7.50 4.81 -6.36
N ASN A 44 8.81 4.71 -6.47
CA ASN A 44 9.51 4.05 -7.53
C ASN A 44 9.35 2.52 -7.54
N GLU A 45 8.78 1.89 -6.49
CA GLU A 45 8.63 0.43 -6.35
C GLU A 45 7.18 -0.09 -6.23
N ILE A 46 6.17 0.75 -5.86
CA ILE A 46 4.77 0.43 -6.25
C ILE A 46 4.66 0.42 -7.79
N ALA A 47 5.65 1.03 -8.47
CA ALA A 47 5.80 1.03 -9.91
C ALA A 47 5.88 -0.39 -10.49
N ARG A 48 4.72 -0.91 -10.89
CA ARG A 48 4.29 -1.06 -12.31
C ARG A 48 3.21 -2.14 -12.48
N SER A 49 2.87 -2.91 -11.45
CA SER A 49 1.88 -3.99 -11.55
C SER A 49 1.22 -4.33 -10.21
N ASP A 50 -0.06 -4.72 -10.24
CA ASP A 50 -0.86 -5.10 -9.08
C ASP A 50 -0.23 -6.25 -8.26
N GLU A 51 0.58 -7.09 -8.90
CA GLU A 51 1.27 -8.22 -8.26
C GLU A 51 2.38 -7.78 -7.29
N ALA A 52 3.16 -6.75 -7.65
CA ALA A 52 4.22 -6.22 -6.79
C ALA A 52 3.64 -5.56 -5.52
N LEU A 53 2.48 -4.90 -5.67
CA LEU A 53 1.73 -4.33 -4.56
C LEU A 53 1.23 -5.44 -3.62
N ALA A 54 0.60 -6.48 -4.17
CA ALA A 54 0.11 -7.62 -3.40
C ALA A 54 1.24 -8.34 -2.64
N GLU A 55 2.42 -8.51 -3.27
CA GLU A 55 3.57 -9.13 -2.61
C GLU A 55 4.12 -8.27 -1.45
N ALA A 56 4.19 -6.94 -1.64
CA ALA A 56 4.59 -6.02 -0.58
C ALA A 56 3.65 -6.14 0.63
N ILE A 57 2.34 -6.19 0.41
CA ILE A 57 1.34 -6.29 1.48
C ILE A 57 1.47 -7.62 2.21
N ARG A 58 1.61 -8.74 1.49
CA ARG A 58 1.86 -10.06 2.09
C ARG A 58 3.12 -10.09 2.95
N LYS A 59 4.22 -9.48 2.49
CA LYS A 59 5.48 -9.42 3.26
C LYS A 59 5.32 -8.62 4.55
N TYR A 60 4.56 -7.52 4.53
CA TYR A 60 4.28 -6.72 5.72
C TYR A 60 3.41 -7.48 6.73
N THR A 61 2.35 -8.13 6.29
CA THR A 61 1.43 -8.87 7.17
C THR A 61 2.07 -10.13 7.76
N GLN A 62 2.90 -10.85 6.99
CA GLN A 62 3.63 -12.02 7.51
C GLN A 62 4.70 -11.68 8.56
N LYS A 63 5.28 -10.47 8.53
CA LYS A 63 6.34 -10.07 9.47
C LYS A 63 5.80 -9.68 10.86
N LYS A 64 4.47 -9.58 11.02
CA LYS A 64 3.78 -9.32 12.30
C LYS A 64 3.24 -10.60 12.97
N GLY A 65 3.44 -11.78 12.37
CA GLY A 65 3.10 -13.09 12.94
C GLY A 65 4.25 -13.74 13.69
#